data_AF-A0A6B2JEU2-F1
#
_entry.id   AF-A0A6B2JEU2-F1
#
_cell.length_a   1.000
_cell.length_b   1.000
_cell.length_c   1.000
_cell.angle_alpha   90.00
_cell.angle_beta   90.00
_cell.angle_gamma   90.00
#
_symmetry.space_group_name_H-M   'P 1'
#
loop_
_entity.id
_entity.type
_entity.pdbx_description
1 polymer ?
#
loop_
_entity_poly.entity_id
_entity_poly.type
_entity_poly.pdbx_seq_one_letter_code
_entity_poly.pdbx_strand_id
1 'polypeptide(L)' 'AAQLDDVGYRSLECWGGATFDACIRFLGEDPWVRLRELKKAMPKTPLQMLLRGQNLLGYRHYADDVVER' A
#
# COMPACT_ATOMS: atom_id res chain seq x y z
N ALA A 1 -11.63 7.07 -7.73
CA ALA A 1 -10.28 7.59 -7.46
C ALA A 1 -10.26 9.12 -7.54
N ALA A 2 -10.43 9.73 -8.71
CA ALA A 2 -10.42 11.20 -8.85
C ALA A 2 -11.39 11.93 -7.89
N GLN A 3 -12.61 11.42 -7.73
CA GLN A 3 -13.57 11.99 -6.78
C GLN A 3 -13.07 11.99 -5.33
N LEU A 4 -12.38 10.93 -4.89
CA LEU A 4 -11.80 10.85 -3.54
C LEU A 4 -10.63 11.83 -3.39
N ASP A 5 -9.88 12.06 -4.47
CA ASP A 5 -8.74 12.97 -4.50
C ASP A 5 -9.13 14.45 -4.36
N ASP A 6 -10.39 14.78 -4.68
CA ASP A 6 -10.93 16.15 -4.63
C ASP A 6 -11.64 16.50 -3.31
N VAL A 7 -11.85 15.53 -2.41
CA VAL A 7 -12.56 15.77 -1.14
C VAL A 7 -11.75 16.60 -0.14
N GLY A 8 -10.41 16.51 -0.19
CA GLY A 8 -9.53 17.18 0.77
C GLY A 8 -9.27 16.35 2.04
N TYR A 9 -9.21 15.02 1.93
CA TYR A 9 -8.78 14.16 3.03
C TYR A 9 -7.32 14.44 3.43
N ARG A 10 -7.00 14.24 4.71
CA ARG A 10 -5.61 14.32 5.19
C ARG A 10 -4.72 13.25 4.56
N SER A 11 -5.25 12.04 4.41
CA SER A 11 -4.62 10.92 3.73
C SER A 11 -5.67 9.89 3.31
N LEU A 12 -5.31 9.03 2.35
CA LEU A 12 -6.12 7.87 1.95
C LEU A 12 -5.33 6.59 2.23
N GLU A 13 -5.80 5.80 3.19
CA GLU A 13 -5.25 4.47 3.46
C GLU A 13 -5.67 3.50 2.36
N CYS A 14 -4.69 3.02 1.58
CA CYS A 14 -4.97 2.25 0.37
C CYS A 14 -3.93 1.16 0.06
N TRP A 15 -2.98 0.93 0.96
CA TRP A 15 -1.95 -0.10 0.78
C TRP A 15 -1.49 -0.69 2.12
N GLY A 16 -0.75 -1.80 2.07
CA GLY A 16 -0.29 -2.50 3.27
C GLY A 16 -1.34 -3.40 3.92
N GLY A 17 -1.11 -3.77 5.17
CA GLY A 17 -1.91 -4.79 5.86
C GLY A 17 -2.07 -6.08 5.03
N ALA A 18 -3.30 -6.61 4.99
CA ALA A 18 -3.62 -7.83 4.24
C ALA A 18 -3.78 -7.61 2.73
N THR A 19 -3.79 -6.35 2.25
CA THR A 19 -4.00 -6.08 0.81
C THR A 19 -2.88 -6.64 -0.05
N PHE A 20 -1.65 -6.67 0.47
CA PHE A 20 -0.49 -7.21 -0.24
C PHE A 20 -0.63 -8.72 -0.50
N ASP A 21 -0.94 -9.50 0.54
CA ASP A 21 -1.18 -10.94 0.41
C ASP A 21 -2.41 -11.21 -0.47
N ALA A 22 -3.50 -10.43 -0.31
CA ALA A 22 -4.70 -10.61 -1.11
C ALA A 22 -4.47 -10.38 -2.61
N CYS A 23 -3.66 -9.39 -2.99
CA CYS A 23 -3.29 -9.13 -4.39
C CYS A 23 -2.67 -10.36 -5.04
N ILE A 24 -1.62 -10.90 -4.41
CA ILE A 24 -0.83 -12.00 -4.99
C ILE A 24 -1.52 -13.36 -4.85
N ARG A 25 -2.29 -13.57 -3.77
CA ARG A 25 -2.88 -14.89 -3.44
C ARG A 25 -4.22 -15.13 -4.11
N PHE A 26 -5.06 -14.10 -4.22
CA PHE A 26 -6.47 -14.27 -4.63
C PHE A 26 -6.84 -13.50 -5.89
N LEU A 27 -6.23 -12.33 -6.12
CA LEU A 27 -6.66 -11.42 -7.17
C LEU A 27 -5.81 -11.52 -8.45
N GLY A 28 -4.66 -12.20 -8.39
CA GLY A 28 -3.72 -12.26 -9.51
C GLY A 28 -3.14 -10.90 -9.88
N GLU A 29 -3.05 -10.00 -8.89
CA GLU A 29 -2.57 -8.64 -9.07
C GLU A 29 -1.17 -8.47 -8.50
N ASP A 30 -0.35 -7.65 -9.16
CA ASP A 30 0.89 -7.17 -8.57
C ASP A 30 0.59 -5.99 -7.61
N PRO A 31 0.85 -6.14 -6.30
CA PRO A 31 0.56 -5.10 -5.31
C PRO A 31 1.36 -3.80 -5.57
N TRP A 32 2.52 -3.89 -6.23
CA TRP A 32 3.32 -2.72 -6.60
C TRP A 32 2.72 -1.97 -7.79
N VAL A 33 2.17 -2.68 -8.77
CA VAL A 33 1.42 -2.06 -9.88
C VAL A 33 0.18 -1.35 -9.34
N ARG A 34 -0.57 -2.00 -8.43
CA ARG A 34 -1.73 -1.39 -7.77
C ARG A 34 -1.37 -0.07 -7.10
N LEU A 35 -0.27 -0.01 -6.35
CA LEU A 35 0.18 1.22 -5.69
C LEU A 35 0.50 2.34 -6.69
N ARG A 36 1.20 2.01 -7.79
CA ARG A 36 1.52 2.99 -8.86
C ARG A 36 0.27 3.55 -9.53
N GLU A 37 -0.69 2.69 -9.85
CA GLU A 37 -1.95 3.12 -10.48
C GLU A 37 -2.82 3.95 -9.53
N LEU A 38 -2.88 3.60 -8.24
CA LEU A 38 -3.56 4.42 -7.23
C LEU A 38 -2.90 5.80 -7.10
N LYS A 39 -1.56 5.87 -7.10
CA LYS A 39 -0.86 7.15 -7.02
C LYS A 39 -1.07 8.02 -8.27
N LYS A 40 -1.12 7.39 -9.45
CA LYS A 40 -1.45 8.08 -10.71
C LYS A 40 -2.87 8.62 -10.72
N ALA A 41 -3.82 7.86 -10.17
CA ALA A 41 -5.24 8.22 -10.15
C ALA A 41 -5.62 9.20 -9.02
N MET A 42 -4.78 9.33 -7.98
CA MET A 42 -4.96 10.24 -6.83
C MET A 42 -3.67 11.01 -6.54
N PRO A 43 -3.28 11.96 -7.41
CA PRO A 43 -2.03 12.69 -7.26
C PRO A 43 -2.01 13.67 -6.08
N LYS A 44 -3.15 14.26 -5.68
CA LYS A 44 -3.22 15.36 -4.70
C LYS A 44 -3.15 14.88 -3.27
N THR A 45 -3.85 13.79 -2.96
CA THR A 45 -4.02 13.29 -1.59
C THR A 45 -2.85 12.39 -1.19
N PRO A 46 -2.26 12.57 0.00
CA PRO A 46 -1.24 11.65 0.50
C PRO A 46 -1.78 10.23 0.64
N LEU A 47 -1.05 9.24 0.10
CA LEU A 47 -1.40 7.83 0.29
C LEU A 47 -0.81 7.35 1.60
N GLN A 48 -1.59 6.58 2.35
CA GLN A 48 -1.19 5.97 3.61
C GLN A 48 -1.19 4.45 3.49
N MET A 49 -0.30 3.80 4.25
CA MET A 49 -0.27 2.36 4.39
C MET A 49 -0.19 1.91 5.84
N LEU A 50 -0.66 0.70 6.11
CA LEU A 50 -0.43 0.00 7.36
C LEU A 50 0.78 -0.93 7.22
N LEU A 51 1.85 -0.66 7.96
CA LEU A 51 3.08 -1.48 8.00
C LEU A 51 3.29 -2.07 9.41
N ARG A 52 3.55 -3.37 9.51
CA ARG A 52 3.70 -4.07 10.80
C ARG A 52 5.15 -4.12 11.27
N GLY A 53 5.81 -2.96 11.37
CA GLY A 53 7.19 -2.83 11.86
C GLY A 53 8.15 -3.83 11.21
N GLN A 54 8.92 -4.57 12.03
CA GLN A 54 9.90 -5.55 11.57
C GLN A 54 9.30 -6.74 10.79
N ASN A 55 7.99 -6.96 10.90
CA ASN A 55 7.31 -7.99 10.11
C ASN A 55 6.91 -7.50 8.72
N LEU A 56 7.00 -6.19 8.46
CA LEU A 56 6.55 -5.56 7.23
C LEU A 56 5.11 -5.96 6.92
N LEU A 57 4.89 -6.65 5.80
CA LEU A 57 3.63 -7.23 5.37
C LEU A 57 3.67 -8.77 5.36
N GLY A 58 4.72 -9.35 5.94
CA GLY A 58 4.91 -10.79 6.07
C GLY A 58 4.60 -11.31 7.47
N TYR A 59 4.82 -12.62 7.65
CA TYR A 59 4.38 -13.35 8.85
C TYR A 59 5.48 -13.54 9.92
N ARG A 60 6.71 -13.09 9.67
CA ARG A 60 7.86 -13.19 10.59
C ARG A 60 8.66 -11.90 10.61
N HIS A 61 9.57 -11.75 11.57
CA HIS A 61 10.54 -10.66 11.57
C HIS A 61 11.51 -10.82 10.39
N TYR A 62 11.84 -9.70 9.76
CA TYR A 62 12.88 -9.61 8.76
C TYR A 62 14.14 -8.95 9.33
N ALA A 63 15.28 -9.20 8.70
CA ALA A 63 16.51 -8.48 9.02
C ALA A 63 16.39 -7.02 8.55
N ASP A 64 17.15 -6.12 9.18
CA ASP A 64 17.04 -4.67 8.96
C ASP A 64 17.30 -4.27 7.49
N ASP A 65 18.16 -5.02 6.79
CA ASP A 65 18.46 -4.80 5.37
C ASP A 65 17.25 -4.99 4.45
N VAL A 66 16.27 -5.80 4.87
CA VAL A 66 14.99 -5.99 4.15
C VAL A 66 14.00 -4.88 4.48
N VAL A 67 14.13 -4.24 5.65
CA VAL A 67 13.24 -3.14 6.07
C VAL A 67 13.66 -1.83 5.41
N GLU A 68 14.97 -1.61 5.22
CA GLU A 68 15.53 -0.35 4.73
C GLU A 68 15.57 -0.23 3.19
N ARG A 69 15.54 -1.36 2.45
CA ARG A 69 15.68 -1.41 0.98
C ARG A 69 14.35 -1.56 0.25
#